data_AF-A0A7S1E0Q5-F1
#
_entry.id   AF-A0A7S1E0Q5-F1
#
_cell.length_a   1.000
_cell.length_b   1.000
_cell.length_c   1.000
_cell.angle_alpha   90.00
_cell.angle_beta   90.00
_cell.angle_gamma   90.00
#
_symmetry.space_group_name_H-M   'P 1'
#
loop_
_entity.id
_entity.type
_entity.pdbx_description
1 polymer ?
#
loop_
_entity_poly.entity_id
_entity_poly.type
_entity_poly.pdbx_seq_one_letter_code
_entity_poly.pdbx_strand_id
1 'polypeptide(L)'
;MINLVGADIVGNTATLSRNPRTLEVLWREYKYGIDGRKPAQEFTTAERNANSGTKQAYYRRIVFWEAVERMINGGNSYYTALNRIRQVYGASTSVTKVLAAMARDKRKG
;
A
#
# COMPACT_ATOMS: atom_id res chain seq x y z
N MET A 1 -32.00 29.98 6.34
CA MET A 1 -31.44 28.84 5.60
C MET A 1 -29.95 28.79 5.87
N ILE A 2 -29.50 27.86 6.69
CA ILE A 2 -28.12 27.79 7.17
C ILE A 2 -27.27 27.13 6.08
N ASN A 3 -26.25 27.85 5.60
CA ASN A 3 -25.26 27.33 4.64
C ASN A 3 -24.53 26.13 5.24
N LEU A 4 -24.69 24.95 4.64
CA LEU A 4 -23.87 23.76 4.93
C LEU A 4 -22.72 23.69 3.93
N VAL A 5 -21.83 24.68 3.99
CA VAL A 5 -20.41 24.51 3.62
C VAL A 5 -19.70 24.22 4.94
N GLY A 6 -19.38 22.95 5.21
CA GLY A 6 -18.69 22.63 6.46
C GLY A 6 -18.54 21.16 6.83
N ALA A 7 -18.72 20.24 5.88
CA ALA A 7 -18.49 18.81 6.14
C ALA A 7 -17.60 18.21 5.03
N ASP A 8 -16.42 18.80 4.83
CA ASP A 8 -15.24 17.98 4.49
C ASP A 8 -14.97 17.09 5.71
N ILE A 9 -15.71 15.98 5.80
CA ILE A 9 -15.56 14.95 6.82
C ILE A 9 -14.20 14.29 6.54
N VAL A 10 -13.17 14.78 7.24
CA VAL A 10 -11.89 14.14 7.53
C VAL A 10 -11.56 12.92 6.64
N GLY A 11 -10.95 13.17 5.48
CA GLY A 11 -9.95 12.24 4.95
C GLY A 11 -10.36 11.15 3.96
N ASN A 12 -11.16 11.47 2.93
CA ASN A 12 -11.47 10.54 1.83
C ASN A 12 -10.66 10.78 0.55
N THR A 13 -9.44 11.32 0.64
CA THR A 13 -8.62 11.52 -0.56
C THR A 13 -7.95 10.20 -0.96
N ALA A 14 -8.30 9.66 -2.13
CA ALA A 14 -7.69 8.46 -2.70
C ALA A 14 -6.29 8.76 -3.29
N THR A 15 -5.36 9.09 -2.41
CA THR A 15 -3.94 9.30 -2.73
C THR A 15 -3.07 8.43 -1.83
N LEU A 16 -1.86 8.15 -2.29
CA LEU A 16 -0.89 7.36 -1.54
C LEU A 16 0.16 8.27 -0.90
N SER A 17 0.69 7.86 0.24
CA SER A 17 1.81 8.52 0.91
C SER A 17 3.02 8.61 -0.02
N ARG A 18 3.72 9.74 0.02
CA ARG A 18 4.87 9.99 -0.89
C ARG A 18 6.07 9.09 -0.56
N ASN A 19 6.28 8.76 0.71
CA ASN A 19 7.49 8.06 1.15
C ASN A 19 7.24 7.10 2.34
N PRO A 20 6.65 5.92 2.10
CA PRO A 20 6.48 4.91 3.14
C PRO A 20 7.85 4.36 3.55
N ARG A 21 8.27 4.65 4.79
CA ARG A 21 9.62 4.32 5.28
C ARG A 21 9.81 2.85 5.63
N THR A 22 8.72 2.13 5.91
CA THR A 22 8.76 0.74 6.35
C THR A 22 7.69 -0.12 5.67
N LEU A 23 7.79 -1.45 5.79
CA LEU A 23 6.80 -2.37 5.22
C LEU A 23 5.50 -2.34 6.03
N GLU A 24 5.57 -2.05 7.32
CA GLU A 24 4.44 -1.83 8.21
C GLU A 24 3.63 -0.62 7.73
N VAL A 25 4.31 0.47 7.36
CA VAL A 25 3.67 1.66 6.78
C VAL A 25 3.00 1.32 5.45
N LEU A 26 3.64 0.54 4.58
CA LEU A 26 2.99 0.08 3.34
C LEU A 26 1.75 -0.77 3.60
N TRP A 27 1.80 -1.68 4.56
CA TRP A 27 0.66 -2.52 4.92
C TRP A 27 -0.48 -1.69 5.52
N ARG A 28 -0.15 -0.73 6.41
CA ARG A 28 -1.11 0.19 7.01
C ARG A 28 -1.82 1.05 5.97
N GLU A 29 -1.07 1.61 5.01
CA GLU A 29 -1.63 2.38 3.90
C GLU A 29 -2.67 1.60 3.11
N TYR A 30 -2.43 0.32 2.88
CA TYR A 30 -3.37 -0.55 2.18
C TYR A 30 -4.61 -0.86 3.00
N LYS A 31 -4.42 -1.27 4.25
CA LYS A 31 -5.50 -1.82 5.08
C LYS A 31 -6.35 -0.75 5.76
N TYR A 32 -5.76 0.38 6.10
CA TYR A 32 -6.41 1.40 6.94
C TYR A 32 -6.26 2.82 6.40
N GLY A 33 -5.39 3.05 5.41
CA GLY A 33 -5.01 4.39 5.01
C GLY A 33 -4.06 5.07 5.99
N ILE A 34 -3.53 6.24 5.62
CA ILE A 34 -2.55 7.01 6.39
C ILE A 34 -2.81 8.51 6.25
N ASP A 35 -2.71 9.25 7.35
CA ASP A 35 -2.98 10.70 7.47
C ASP A 35 -4.38 11.10 6.98
N GLY A 36 -5.40 10.32 7.33
CA GLY A 36 -6.76 10.56 6.83
C GLY A 36 -6.82 10.43 5.30
N ARG A 37 -6.16 9.44 4.72
CA ARG A 37 -6.38 9.06 3.32
C ARG A 37 -7.17 7.78 3.29
N LYS A 38 -7.95 7.60 2.23
CA LYS A 38 -8.69 6.38 1.96
C LYS A 38 -7.74 5.16 1.98
N PRO A 39 -8.14 4.00 2.53
CA PRO A 39 -7.35 2.77 2.44
C PRO A 39 -7.10 2.38 0.98
N ALA A 40 -5.87 1.97 0.63
CA ALA A 40 -5.56 1.67 -0.77
C ALA A 40 -6.34 0.44 -1.30
N GLN A 41 -6.73 -0.50 -0.43
CA GLN A 41 -7.57 -1.64 -0.82
C GLN A 41 -8.96 -1.20 -1.35
N GLU A 42 -9.44 -0.03 -0.94
CA GLU A 42 -10.74 0.53 -1.30
C GLU A 42 -10.69 1.46 -2.51
N PHE A 43 -9.51 1.64 -3.13
CA PHE A 43 -9.39 2.48 -4.32
C PHE A 43 -10.12 1.83 -5.47
N THR A 44 -11.02 2.59 -6.10
CA THR A 44 -11.64 2.26 -7.39
C THR A 44 -10.63 2.38 -8.53
N THR A 45 -10.93 1.77 -9.68
CA THR A 45 -10.09 1.91 -10.88
C THR A 45 -9.92 3.36 -11.31
N ALA A 46 -10.96 4.19 -11.18
CA ALA A 46 -10.88 5.62 -11.49
C ALA A 46 -9.91 6.34 -10.54
N GLU A 47 -10.01 6.11 -9.23
CA GLU A 47 -9.11 6.70 -8.23
C GLU A 47 -7.65 6.26 -8.43
N ARG A 48 -7.41 4.97 -8.73
CA ARG A 48 -6.06 4.44 -9.04
C ARG A 48 -5.44 5.13 -10.24
N ASN A 49 -6.25 5.55 -11.21
CA ASN A 49 -5.80 6.17 -12.45
C ASN A 49 -5.95 7.70 -12.48
N ALA A 50 -6.40 8.33 -11.38
CA ALA A 50 -6.72 9.75 -11.33
C ALA A 50 -5.54 10.66 -11.70
N ASN A 51 -4.31 10.26 -11.36
CA ASN A 51 -3.10 10.92 -11.83
C ASN A 51 -1.93 9.94 -11.97
N SER A 52 -0.91 10.33 -12.74
CA SER A 52 0.25 9.49 -13.03
C SER A 52 1.04 9.09 -11.79
N GLY A 53 1.12 9.95 -10.77
CA GLY A 53 1.80 9.68 -9.51
C GLY A 53 1.12 8.58 -8.70
N THR A 54 -0.18 8.71 -8.44
CA THR A 54 -1.00 7.70 -7.75
C THR A 54 -0.96 6.38 -8.50
N LYS A 55 -1.13 6.41 -9.83
CA LYS A 55 -1.07 5.24 -10.69
C LYS A 55 0.24 4.48 -10.51
N GLN A 56 1.38 5.15 -10.74
CA GLN A 56 2.69 4.50 -10.64
C GLN A 56 2.97 3.99 -9.22
N ALA A 57 2.61 4.75 -8.18
CA ALA A 57 2.78 4.33 -6.80
C ALA A 57 1.96 3.07 -6.48
N TYR A 58 0.69 3.04 -6.90
CA TYR A 58 -0.20 1.90 -6.69
C TYR A 58 0.35 0.64 -7.36
N TYR A 59 0.69 0.72 -8.66
CA TYR A 59 1.23 -0.43 -9.40
C TYR A 59 2.57 -0.95 -8.85
N ARG A 60 3.43 -0.09 -8.29
CA ARG A 60 4.66 -0.54 -7.64
C ARG A 60 4.41 -1.22 -6.28
N ARG A 61 3.36 -0.83 -5.56
CA ARG A 61 3.05 -1.32 -4.21
C ARG A 61 2.15 -2.56 -4.21
N ILE A 62 1.33 -2.74 -5.25
CA ILE A 62 0.37 -3.85 -5.34
C ILE A 62 1.05 -5.23 -5.22
N VAL A 63 2.25 -5.40 -5.74
CA VAL A 63 3.02 -6.65 -5.63
C VAL A 63 3.30 -7.05 -4.17
N PHE A 64 3.51 -6.05 -3.30
CA PHE A 64 3.72 -6.27 -1.89
C PHE A 64 2.41 -6.55 -1.17
N TRP A 65 1.36 -5.76 -1.44
CA TRP A 65 0.05 -5.95 -0.80
C TRP A 65 -0.55 -7.32 -1.11
N GLU A 66 -0.56 -7.73 -2.38
CA GLU A 66 -1.05 -9.05 -2.79
C GLU A 66 -0.25 -10.19 -2.15
N ALA A 67 1.07 -10.03 -1.99
CA ALA A 67 1.91 -11.04 -1.36
C ALA A 67 1.58 -11.19 0.13
N VAL A 68 1.38 -10.07 0.84
CA VAL A 68 0.97 -10.08 2.25
C VAL A 68 -0.42 -10.70 2.40
N GLU A 69 -1.39 -10.29 1.59
CA GLU A 69 -2.74 -10.88 1.61
C GLU A 69 -2.71 -12.38 1.34
N ARG A 70 -1.93 -12.85 0.36
CA ARG A 70 -1.79 -14.28 0.07
C ARG A 70 -1.27 -15.05 1.28
N MET A 71 -0.28 -14.51 2.00
CA MET A 71 0.24 -15.15 3.20
C MET A 71 -0.79 -15.16 4.33
N ILE A 72 -1.57 -14.09 4.49
CA ILE A 72 -2.65 -13.99 5.47
C ILE A 72 -3.77 -14.98 5.18
N ASN A 73 -4.20 -15.09 3.92
CA ASN A 73 -5.19 -16.07 3.48
C ASN A 73 -4.70 -17.51 3.69
N GLY A 74 -3.38 -17.72 3.69
CA GLY A 74 -2.73 -18.98 4.08
C GLY A 74 -2.56 -19.20 5.59
N GLY A 75 -3.19 -18.38 6.44
CA GLY A 75 -3.18 -18.53 7.90
C GLY A 75 -2.04 -17.83 8.63
N ASN A 76 -1.23 -17.01 7.96
CA ASN A 76 -0.17 -16.25 8.63
C ASN A 76 -0.71 -14.93 9.21
N SER A 77 -0.10 -14.43 10.28
CA SER A 77 -0.30 -13.05 10.69
C SER A 77 0.41 -12.09 9.71
N TYR A 78 -0.02 -10.83 9.65
CA TYR A 78 0.68 -9.83 8.85
C TYR A 78 2.12 -9.65 9.33
N TYR A 79 2.38 -9.70 10.63
CA TYR A 79 3.73 -9.64 11.19
C TYR A 79 4.64 -10.74 10.64
N THR A 80 4.16 -11.98 10.61
CA THR A 80 4.89 -13.10 10.01
C THR A 80 5.13 -12.88 8.52
N ALA A 81 4.15 -12.33 7.80
CA ALA A 81 4.29 -12.00 6.38
C ALA A 81 5.40 -10.97 6.13
N LEU A 82 5.43 -9.88 6.92
CA LEU A 82 6.46 -8.85 6.83
C LEU A 82 7.85 -9.40 7.14
N ASN A 83 7.97 -10.23 8.19
CA ASN A 83 9.23 -10.85 8.58
C ASN A 83 9.77 -11.76 7.47
N ARG A 84 8.91 -12.55 6.82
CA ARG A 84 9.30 -13.40 5.68
C ARG A 84 9.80 -12.57 4.50
N ILE A 85 9.11 -11.48 4.15
CA ILE A 85 9.57 -10.57 3.09
C ILE A 85 10.94 -9.98 3.45
N ARG A 86 11.15 -9.55 4.70
CA ARG A 86 12.45 -9.05 5.15
C ARG A 86 13.55 -10.11 5.13
N GLN A 87 13.23 -11.36 5.45
CA GLN A 87 14.19 -12.48 5.41
C GLN A 87 14.66 -12.74 3.97
N VAL A 88 13.77 -12.67 2.98
CA VAL A 88 14.10 -12.91 1.57
C VAL A 88 14.87 -11.75 0.95
N TYR A 89 14.43 -10.51 1.18
CA TYR A 89 14.99 -9.33 0.48
C TYR A 89 16.00 -8.52 1.30
N GLY A 90 16.27 -8.93 2.54
CA GLY A 90 17.20 -8.28 3.46
C GLY A 90 16.52 -7.32 4.44
N ALA A 91 16.89 -7.45 5.72
CA ALA A 91 16.33 -6.65 6.81
C ALA A 91 16.61 -5.15 6.67
N SER A 92 17.82 -4.77 6.24
CA SER A 92 18.27 -3.38 6.06
C SER A 92 17.97 -2.79 4.67
N THR A 93 17.35 -3.57 3.78
CA THR A 93 17.04 -3.13 2.42
C THR A 93 15.93 -2.07 2.43
N SER A 94 16.13 -0.96 1.70
CA SER A 94 15.11 0.10 1.58
C SER A 94 13.81 -0.44 0.97
N VAL A 95 12.66 0.11 1.36
CA VAL A 95 11.33 -0.28 0.84
C VAL A 95 11.29 -0.29 -0.69
N THR A 96 11.84 0.74 -1.34
CA THR A 96 11.89 0.82 -2.81
C THR A 96 12.64 -0.36 -3.44
N LYS A 97 13.79 -0.74 -2.87
CA LYS A 97 14.58 -1.89 -3.35
C LYS A 97 13.85 -3.22 -3.13
N VAL A 98 13.14 -3.37 -1.99
CA VAL A 98 12.29 -4.54 -1.73
C VAL A 98 11.18 -4.65 -2.78
N LEU A 99 10.42 -3.57 -3.03
CA LEU A 99 9.34 -3.56 -4.03
C LEU A 99 9.85 -3.90 -5.44
N ALA A 100 10.99 -3.32 -5.83
CA ALA A 100 11.60 -3.60 -7.13
C ALA A 100 12.05 -5.06 -7.26
N ALA A 101 12.59 -5.65 -6.18
CA ALA A 101 12.97 -7.06 -6.17
C ALA A 101 11.74 -7.98 -6.25
N MET A 102 10.71 -7.72 -5.46
CA MET A 102 9.44 -8.47 -5.52
C MET A 102 8.80 -8.40 -6.92
N ALA A 103 8.79 -7.22 -7.54
CA ALA A 103 8.25 -7.04 -8.89
C ALA A 103 9.03 -7.82 -9.96
N ARG A 104 10.35 -7.94 -9.81
CA ARG A 104 11.19 -8.77 -10.68
C ARG A 104 10.91 -10.25 -10.49
N ASP A 105 10.75 -10.70 -9.25
CA ASP A 105 10.54 -12.11 -8.95
C ASP A 105 9.14 -12.56 -9.39
N LYS A 106 8.11 -11.71 -9.22
CA LYS A 106 6.75 -11.93 -9.77
C LYS A 106 6.71 -12.08 -11.30
N ARG A 107 7.70 -11.57 -12.03
CA ARG A 107 7.81 -11.72 -13.50
C ARG A 107 8.49 -13.03 -13.92
N LYS A 108 9.30 -13.60 -13.03
CA LYS A 108 10.13 -14.79 -13.32
C LYS A 108 9.46 -16.10 -12.90
N GLY A 109 8.58 -16.06 -11.91
CA GLY A 109 7.71 -17.18 -11.54
C GLY A 109 6.42 -17.17 -12.35
#